data_AF-A0A9D7UFI7-F1
#
_entry.id   AF-A0A9D7UFI7-F1
#
_cell.length_a   1.000
_cell.length_b   1.000
_cell.length_c   1.000
_cell.angle_alpha   90.00
_cell.angle_beta   90.00
_cell.angle_gamma   90.00
#
_symmetry.space_group_name_H-M   'P 1'
#
loop_
_entity.id
_entity.type
_entity.pdbx_description
1 polymer ?
#
loop_
_entity_poly.entity_id
_entity_poly.type
_entity_poly.pdbx_seq_one_letter_code
_entity_poly.pdbx_strand_id
1 'polypeptide(L)'
;MILPNIEKTNKKYIREQQIAEESYKRLIQIMRDLTDEDENLSGIKITKVRAKGLQVLRIYVDGCSTAQLKSLNGEYKNRIRHLLGKSLQLRYSLSISFYIDTELSAREELENLLHDNDLS
;
A
#
# COMPACT_ATOMS: atom_id res chain seq x y z
N MET A 1 -1.84 -42.03 0.65
CA MET A 1 -2.06 -40.62 1.06
C MET A 1 -1.47 -39.73 -0.03
N ILE A 2 -2.30 -39.06 -0.81
CA ILE A 2 -1.86 -38.17 -1.90
C ILE A 2 -1.99 -36.75 -1.36
N LEU A 3 -0.89 -35.97 -1.33
CA LEU A 3 -0.84 -34.55 -0.92
C LEU A 3 -1.25 -33.67 -2.13
N PRO A 4 -2.51 -33.20 -2.27
CA PRO A 4 -2.94 -32.48 -3.47
C PRO A 4 -2.78 -30.96 -3.36
N ASN A 5 -2.13 -30.44 -2.32
CA ASN A 5 -2.34 -29.04 -1.91
C ASN A 5 -1.14 -28.10 -1.99
N ILE A 6 0.08 -28.57 -2.26
CA ILE A 6 1.27 -27.70 -2.24
C ILE A 6 1.33 -26.84 -3.52
N GLU A 7 1.11 -27.42 -4.70
CA GLU A 7 1.20 -26.69 -5.98
C GLU A 7 0.10 -25.64 -6.19
N LYS A 8 -1.15 -25.94 -5.80
CA LYS A 8 -2.27 -24.99 -5.92
C LYS A 8 -2.10 -23.78 -4.99
N THR A 9 -1.58 -24.02 -3.78
CA THR A 9 -1.28 -22.97 -2.81
C THR A 9 -0.15 -22.07 -3.31
N ASN A 10 0.88 -22.65 -3.94
CA ASN A 10 2.00 -21.92 -4.50
C ASN A 10 1.59 -21.02 -5.68
N LYS A 11 0.76 -21.52 -6.61
CA LYS A 11 0.23 -20.72 -7.74
C LYS A 11 -0.66 -19.55 -7.29
N LYS A 12 -1.43 -19.73 -6.21
CA LYS A 12 -2.24 -18.65 -5.63
C LYS A 12 -1.36 -17.56 -5.03
N TYR A 13 -0.35 -17.95 -4.25
CA TYR A 13 0.59 -17.03 -3.63
C TYR A 13 1.35 -16.19 -4.68
N ILE A 14 1.81 -16.82 -5.77
CA ILE A 14 2.47 -16.13 -6.88
C ILE A 14 1.55 -15.06 -7.50
N ARG A 15 0.27 -15.37 -7.74
CA ARG A 15 -0.68 -14.41 -8.31
C ARG A 15 -1.00 -13.24 -7.37
N GLU A 16 -1.12 -13.51 -6.08
CA GLU A 16 -1.32 -12.46 -5.07
C GLU A 16 -0.11 -11.52 -5.02
N GLN A 17 1.10 -12.07 -5.07
CA GLN A 17 2.32 -11.28 -5.12
C GLN A 17 2.41 -10.44 -6.40
N GLN A 18 2.11 -11.02 -7.56
CA GLN A 18 2.09 -10.29 -8.84
C GLN A 18 1.10 -9.11 -8.82
N ILE A 19 -0.12 -9.33 -8.32
CA ILE A 19 -1.11 -8.25 -8.19
C ILE A 19 -0.61 -7.19 -7.22
N ALA A 20 0.00 -7.56 -6.10
CA ALA A 20 0.53 -6.61 -5.14
C ALA A 20 1.65 -5.75 -5.73
N GLU A 21 2.59 -6.36 -6.45
CA GLU A 21 3.71 -5.67 -7.12
C GLU A 21 3.22 -4.74 -8.22
N GLU A 22 2.31 -5.19 -9.09
CA GLU A 22 1.75 -4.35 -10.13
C GLU A 22 0.90 -3.21 -9.54
N SER A 23 0.12 -3.50 -8.48
CA SER A 23 -0.64 -2.47 -7.78
C SER A 23 0.28 -1.42 -7.16
N TYR A 24 1.38 -1.83 -6.54
CA TYR A 24 2.38 -0.91 -5.97
C TYR A 24 2.92 0.06 -7.02
N LYS A 25 3.36 -0.45 -8.18
CA LYS A 25 3.90 0.38 -9.27
C LYS A 25 2.87 1.41 -9.76
N ARG A 26 1.62 1.00 -9.94
CA ARG A 26 0.54 1.90 -10.40
C ARG A 26 0.13 2.92 -9.34
N LEU A 27 0.08 2.50 -8.08
CA LEU A 27 -0.27 3.37 -6.98
C LEU A 27 0.75 4.49 -6.76
N ILE A 28 2.04 4.27 -6.99
CA ILE A 28 3.06 5.34 -6.94
C ILE A 28 2.69 6.47 -7.93
N GLN A 29 2.36 6.12 -9.17
CA GLN A 29 1.97 7.11 -10.17
C GLN A 29 0.67 7.81 -9.79
N ILE A 30 -0.36 7.05 -9.37
CA ILE A 30 -1.65 7.60 -8.96
C ILE A 30 -1.48 8.58 -7.79
N MET A 31 -0.67 8.23 -6.79
CA MET A 31 -0.44 9.11 -5.64
C MET A 31 0.30 10.38 -6.05
N ARG A 32 1.24 10.31 -6.98
CA ARG A 32 1.91 11.49 -7.53
C ARG A 32 0.90 12.41 -8.24
N ASP A 33 0.11 11.86 -9.15
CA ASP A 33 -0.90 12.62 -9.90
C ASP A 33 -1.91 13.29 -8.95
N LEU A 34 -2.32 12.59 -7.88
CA LEU A 34 -3.22 13.14 -6.87
C LEU A 34 -2.55 14.20 -5.98
N THR A 35 -1.25 14.08 -5.71
CA THR A 35 -0.49 15.08 -4.94
C THR A 35 -0.32 16.37 -5.75
N ASP A 36 -0.15 16.27 -7.06
CA ASP A 36 -0.09 17.42 -7.96
C ASP A 36 -1.44 18.17 -8.01
N GLU A 37 -2.55 17.49 -7.69
CA GLU A 37 -3.88 18.10 -7.61
C GLU A 37 -4.25 18.62 -6.20
N ASP A 38 -3.77 17.96 -5.14
CA ASP A 38 -4.01 18.34 -3.74
C ASP A 38 -2.75 18.15 -2.86
N GLU A 39 -2.19 19.26 -2.41
CA GLU A 39 -1.02 19.31 -1.52
C GLU A 39 -1.24 18.59 -0.19
N ASN A 40 -2.49 18.34 0.23
CA ASN A 40 -2.80 17.59 1.44
C ASN A 40 -2.30 16.13 1.39
N LEU A 41 -2.02 15.61 0.19
CA LEU A 41 -1.42 14.28 -0.02
C LEU A 41 0.12 14.31 -0.10
N SER A 42 0.72 15.51 -0.02
CA SER A 42 2.17 15.67 -0.06
C SER A 42 2.85 14.98 1.12
N GLY A 43 4.04 14.43 0.85
CA GLY A 43 4.84 13.69 1.83
C GLY A 43 4.44 12.23 2.03
N ILE A 44 3.24 11.82 1.57
CA ILE A 44 2.76 10.43 1.72
C ILE A 44 3.51 9.50 0.75
N LYS A 45 4.16 8.49 1.29
CA LYS A 45 4.88 7.46 0.51
C LYS A 45 4.20 6.11 0.67
N ILE A 46 4.08 5.36 -0.43
CA ILE A 46 3.65 3.95 -0.35
C ILE A 46 4.87 3.09 -0.06
N THR A 47 4.87 2.42 1.08
CA THR A 47 5.97 1.56 1.51
C THR A 47 5.75 0.12 1.05
N LYS A 48 4.50 -0.36 1.10
CA LYS A 48 4.19 -1.77 0.86
C LYS A 48 2.75 -1.98 0.42
N VAL A 49 2.53 -2.96 -0.44
CA VAL A 49 1.19 -3.44 -0.79
C VAL A 49 1.12 -4.93 -0.51
N ARG A 50 0.04 -5.37 0.15
CA ARG A 50 -0.26 -6.78 0.37
C ARG A 50 -1.62 -7.11 -0.24
N ALA A 51 -1.64 -8.13 -1.10
CA ALA A 51 -2.89 -8.70 -1.59
C ALA A 51 -3.34 -9.84 -0.66
N LYS A 52 -4.65 -9.90 -0.38
CA LYS A 52 -5.30 -11.06 0.27
C LYS A 52 -6.33 -11.59 -0.72
N GLY A 53 -6.03 -12.72 -1.36
CA GLY A 53 -6.75 -13.08 -2.58
C GLY A 53 -6.44 -12.12 -3.72
N LEU A 54 -7.25 -12.17 -4.78
CA LEU A 54 -7.07 -11.30 -5.93
C LEU A 54 -7.84 -9.97 -5.79
N GLN A 55 -8.71 -9.84 -4.78
CA GLN A 55 -9.67 -8.74 -4.68
C GLN A 55 -9.36 -7.73 -3.57
N VAL A 56 -8.60 -8.11 -2.53
CA VAL A 56 -8.37 -7.23 -1.37
C VAL A 56 -6.92 -6.77 -1.35
N LEU A 57 -6.71 -5.45 -1.34
CA LEU A 57 -5.40 -4.83 -1.20
C LEU A 57 -5.31 -4.05 0.11
N ARG A 58 -4.24 -4.30 0.86
CA ARG A 58 -3.82 -3.50 2.00
C ARG A 58 -2.61 -2.71 1.59
N ILE A 59 -2.75 -1.39 1.62
CA ILE A 59 -1.73 -0.44 1.18
C ILE A 59 -1.15 0.19 2.45
N TYR A 60 0.15 0.04 2.64
CA TYR A 60 0.86 0.63 3.76
C TYR A 60 1.56 1.89 3.27
N VAL A 61 1.40 2.94 4.06
CA VAL A 61 1.90 4.28 3.76
C VAL A 61 2.70 4.83 4.93
N ASP A 62 3.61 5.72 4.62
CA ASP A 62 4.46 6.43 5.56
C ASP A 62 4.52 7.93 5.23
N GLY A 63 5.02 8.74 6.17
CA GLY A 63 5.07 10.20 6.02
C GLY A 63 3.69 10.85 6.05
N CYS A 64 2.70 10.20 6.67
CA CYS A 64 1.32 10.70 6.75
C CYS A 64 0.81 10.80 8.18
N SER A 65 0.07 11.87 8.47
CA SER A 65 -0.67 12.03 9.72
C SER A 65 -1.92 11.15 9.76
N THR A 66 -2.49 10.97 10.96
CA THR A 66 -3.75 10.24 11.14
C THR A 66 -4.93 10.90 10.41
N ALA A 67 -4.92 12.23 10.25
CA ALA A 67 -5.92 12.97 9.48
C ALA A 67 -5.79 12.70 7.97
N GLN A 68 -4.57 12.68 7.45
CA GLN A 68 -4.30 12.32 6.05
C GLN A 68 -4.68 10.86 5.78
N LEU A 69 -4.39 9.93 6.69
CA LEU A 69 -4.82 8.53 6.57
C LEU A 69 -6.35 8.38 6.54
N LYS A 70 -7.07 9.17 7.34
CA LYS A 70 -8.54 9.21 7.30
C LYS A 70 -9.05 9.73 5.95
N SER A 71 -8.43 10.78 5.42
CA SER A 71 -8.76 11.34 4.11
C SER A 71 -8.52 10.32 2.99
N LEU A 72 -7.40 9.59 3.05
CA LEU A 72 -7.10 8.48 2.12
C LEU A 72 -8.16 7.38 2.15
N ASN A 73 -8.59 6.96 3.34
CA ASN A 73 -9.60 5.92 3.51
C ASN A 73 -11.05 6.41 3.31
N GLY A 74 -11.29 7.71 3.32
CA GLY A 74 -12.59 8.35 3.12
C GLY A 74 -12.72 8.91 1.71
N GLU A 75 -12.26 10.14 1.55
CA GLU A 75 -12.43 10.97 0.34
C GLU A 75 -11.75 10.38 -0.89
N TYR A 76 -10.48 9.97 -0.75
CA TYR A 76 -9.67 9.54 -1.90
C TYR A 76 -9.86 8.06 -2.25
N LYS A 77 -10.35 7.24 -1.32
CA LYS A 77 -10.41 5.78 -1.45
C LYS A 77 -11.10 5.32 -2.73
N ASN A 78 -12.27 5.87 -3.03
CA ASN A 78 -13.05 5.46 -4.21
C ASN A 78 -12.38 5.87 -5.51
N ARG A 79 -11.76 7.05 -5.53
CA ARG A 79 -11.03 7.56 -6.70
C ARG A 79 -9.78 6.72 -6.97
N ILE A 80 -8.96 6.46 -5.95
CA ILE A 80 -7.77 5.61 -6.07
C ILE A 80 -8.16 4.20 -6.52
N ARG A 81 -9.21 3.61 -5.94
CA ARG A 81 -9.74 2.30 -6.36
C ARG A 81 -10.14 2.30 -7.83
N HIS A 82 -10.81 3.35 -8.31
CA HIS A 82 -11.22 3.48 -9.71
C HIS A 82 -10.01 3.58 -10.65
N LEU A 83 -9.06 4.47 -10.36
CA LEU A 83 -7.84 4.66 -11.15
C LEU A 83 -7.00 3.38 -11.20
N LEU A 84 -6.86 2.70 -10.06
CA LEU A 84 -6.15 1.43 -9.97
C LEU A 84 -6.83 0.35 -10.81
N GLY A 85 -8.15 0.21 -10.68
CA GLY A 85 -8.94 -0.76 -11.46
C GLY A 85 -8.82 -0.52 -12.97
N LYS A 86 -8.86 0.75 -13.41
CA LYS A 86 -8.64 1.13 -14.82
C LYS A 86 -7.23 0.77 -15.29
N SER A 87 -6.21 1.05 -14.47
CA SER A 87 -4.81 0.80 -14.83
C SER A 87 -4.45 -0.69 -14.94
N LEU A 88 -5.09 -1.54 -14.12
CA LEU A 88 -4.82 -2.97 -14.06
C LEU A 88 -5.76 -3.81 -14.94
N GLN A 89 -6.75 -3.19 -15.59
CA GLN A 89 -7.74 -3.84 -16.46
C GLN A 89 -8.41 -5.07 -15.81
N LEU A 90 -8.71 -4.97 -14.51
CA LEU A 90 -9.24 -6.10 -13.74
C LEU A 90 -10.72 -6.32 -14.06
N ARG A 91 -11.11 -7.60 -14.18
CA ARG A 91 -12.51 -8.01 -14.36
C ARG A 91 -13.38 -7.85 -13.10
N TYR A 92 -12.75 -7.65 -11.94
CA TYR A 92 -13.42 -7.53 -10.65
C TYR A 92 -13.02 -6.21 -10.00
N SER A 93 -13.90 -5.69 -9.14
CA SER A 93 -13.57 -4.53 -8.31
C SER A 93 -12.59 -4.95 -7.22
N LEU A 94 -11.52 -4.18 -7.05
CA LEU A 94 -10.65 -4.27 -5.88
C LEU A 94 -11.30 -3.61 -4.67
N SER A 95 -11.11 -4.17 -3.49
CA SER A 95 -11.31 -3.52 -2.20
C SER A 95 -9.96 -3.07 -1.68
N ILE A 96 -9.79 -1.78 -1.43
CA ILE A 96 -8.54 -1.21 -0.93
C ILE A 96 -8.72 -0.60 0.46
N SER A 97 -7.67 -0.65 1.28
CA SER A 97 -7.59 0.05 2.56
C SER A 97 -6.16 0.50 2.83
N PHE A 98 -6.01 1.67 3.43
CA PHE A 98 -4.72 2.28 3.77
C PHE A 98 -4.41 2.11 5.26
N TYR A 99 -3.14 1.87 5.57
CA TYR A 99 -2.60 1.68 6.92
C TYR A 99 -1.28 2.44 7.06
N ILE A 100 -0.98 2.99 8.23
CA ILE A 100 0.37 3.50 8.52
C ILE A 100 1.33 2.32 8.68
N ASP A 101 2.51 2.42 8.09
CA ASP A 101 3.56 1.43 8.21
C ASP A 101 4.35 1.59 9.52
N THR A 102 3.79 1.05 10.60
CA THR A 102 4.38 1.14 11.95
C THR A 102 5.74 0.45 12.09
N GLU A 103 6.08 -0.50 11.21
CA GLU A 103 7.40 -1.18 11.24
C GLU A 103 8.51 -0.24 10.77
N LEU A 104 8.23 0.60 9.76
CA LEU A 104 9.17 1.61 9.29
C LEU A 104 9.25 2.78 10.28
N SER A 105 8.10 3.28 10.74
CA SER A 105 8.05 4.41 11.68
C SER A 105 8.78 4.10 12.99
N ALA A 106 8.63 2.89 13.56
CA ALA A 106 9.34 2.51 14.77
C ALA A 106 10.86 2.40 14.56
N ARG A 107 11.30 2.02 13.34
CA ARG A 107 12.72 1.94 13.00
C ARG A 107 13.34 3.32 12.80
N GLU A 108 12.64 4.23 12.12
CA GLU A 108 13.08 5.62 11.97
C GLU A 108 13.10 6.37 13.31
N GLU A 109 12.11 6.16 14.18
CA GLU A 109 12.11 6.70 15.55
C GLU A 109 13.31 6.18 16.36
N LEU A 110 13.63 4.89 16.27
CA LEU A 110 14.81 4.31 16.91
C LEU A 110 16.11 4.88 16.36
N GLU A 111 16.24 5.01 15.03
CA GLU A 111 17.43 5.59 14.39
C GLU A 111 17.63 7.05 14.81
N ASN A 112 16.57 7.86 14.87
CA ASN A 112 16.64 9.24 15.35
C ASN A 112 17.08 9.34 16.82
N LEU A 113 16.54 8.47 17.70
CA LEU A 113 16.95 8.42 19.11
C LEU A 113 18.41 7.99 19.29
N LEU A 114 18.92 7.11 18.43
CA LEU A 114 20.33 6.72 18.44
C LEU A 114 21.24 7.87 18.01
N HIS A 115 20.87 8.62 16.98
CA HIS A 115 21.66 9.76 16.48
C HIS A 115 21.73 10.93 17.46
N ASP A 116 20.68 11.18 18.25
CA ASP A 116 20.70 12.23 19.29
C ASP A 116 21.60 11.88 20.49
N ASN A 117 21.88 10.60 20.74
CA ASN A 117 22.73 10.15 21.86
C ASN A 117 24.24 10.15 21.56
N ASP A 118 24.65 10.18 20.29
CA ASP A 118 26.07 10.20 19.89
C ASP A 118 26.69 11.63 19.85
N LEU A 119 25.89 12.68 20.12
CA LEU A 119 26.32 14.08 20.15
C LEU A 119 26.45 14.67 21.58
N SER A 120 26.38 13.83 22.62
CA SER A 120 26.49 14.24 24.04
C SER A 120 27.81 13.84 24.68
#